data_AF-A0A9W8QB27-F1
#
_entry.id   AF-A0A9W8QB27-F1
#
_cell.length_a   1.000
_cell.length_b   1.000
_cell.length_c   1.000
_cell.angle_alpha   90.00
_cell.angle_beta   90.00
_cell.angle_gamma   90.00
#
_symmetry.space_group_name_H-M   'P 1'
#
loop_
_entity.id
_entity.type
_entity.pdbx_description
1 polymer ?
#
loop_
_entity_poly.entity_id
_entity_poly.type
_entity_poly.pdbx_seq_one_letter_code
_entity_poly.pdbx_strand_id
1 'polypeptide(L)'
;MASQFQHERDIPITKQSFPGKEYDMPNPQPTRDEVPGSSGHGETYRAAGKLRGKRAIITGGDSGIGASTALLFAREGAVSTIAYLPEEEKDAQDTRNQIQDNGGTCYLVALDLSKCNQCLAKDIRVNAVAPGPVWTPLIPSTMDDEAQENFTSPMGRPAQPSEIATCVVFLASPDSSCISGQTIHCNGGTVVNG
;
A
#
# COMPACT_ATOMS: atom_id res chain seq x y z
N MET A 1 29.60 8.21 32.02
CA MET A 1 30.21 7.23 31.10
C MET A 1 29.26 7.07 29.93
N ALA A 2 29.69 7.45 28.74
CA ALA A 2 28.88 7.56 27.55
C ALA A 2 28.92 6.28 26.70
N SER A 3 27.83 6.07 25.97
CA SER A 3 27.66 5.24 24.76
C SER A 3 27.57 3.72 24.92
N GLN A 4 26.37 3.24 25.25
CA GLN A 4 25.89 1.87 24.97
C GLN A 4 25.21 1.75 23.59
N PHE A 5 25.16 2.82 22.80
CA PHE A 5 24.59 2.80 21.46
C PHE A 5 25.74 2.75 20.47
N GLN A 6 26.05 1.54 19.98
CA GLN A 6 26.80 1.40 18.73
C GLN A 6 25.95 2.05 17.63
N HIS A 7 26.31 3.29 17.28
CA HIS A 7 25.80 3.95 16.08
C HIS A 7 26.40 3.24 14.86
N GLU A 8 25.56 3.04 13.85
CA GLU A 8 25.88 2.49 12.54
C GLU A 8 26.04 0.98 12.51
N ARG A 9 24.89 0.28 12.55
CA ARG A 9 24.79 -0.91 11.71
C ARG A 9 24.78 -0.39 10.27
N ASP A 10 25.74 -0.80 9.46
CA ASP A 10 25.65 -0.68 8.00
C ASP A 10 24.44 -1.51 7.56
N ILE A 11 23.26 -0.88 7.57
CA ILE A 11 22.05 -1.49 7.04
C ILE A 11 22.29 -1.53 5.52
N PRO A 12 22.34 -2.72 4.90
CA PRO A 12 22.55 -2.80 3.46
C PRO A 12 21.45 -2.01 2.77
N ILE A 13 21.84 -0.93 2.08
CA ILE A 13 20.90 -0.11 1.33
C ILE A 13 20.56 -0.90 0.07
N THR A 14 19.38 -1.50 0.06
CA THR A 14 18.83 -2.08 -1.16
C THR A 14 18.49 -0.94 -2.11
N LYS A 15 19.21 -0.85 -3.25
CA LYS A 15 18.87 0.07 -4.33
C LYS A 15 17.88 -0.63 -5.24
N GLN A 16 16.64 -0.18 -5.22
CA GLN A 16 15.62 -0.56 -6.17
C GLN A 16 15.43 0.60 -7.16
N SER A 17 15.23 0.29 -8.44
CA SER A 17 14.73 1.29 -9.40
C SER A 17 13.33 1.74 -8.98
N PHE A 18 12.98 2.98 -9.28
CA PHE A 18 11.62 3.46 -9.07
C PHE A 18 10.62 2.57 -9.82
N PRO A 19 9.43 2.31 -9.24
CA PRO A 19 8.39 1.55 -9.93
C PRO A 19 8.02 2.20 -11.27
N GLY A 20 7.62 1.37 -12.23
CA GLY A 20 7.00 1.84 -13.46
C GLY A 20 5.67 2.55 -13.19
N LYS A 21 5.10 3.17 -14.22
CA LYS A 21 3.86 3.94 -14.12
C LYS A 21 2.65 3.06 -14.35
N GLU A 22 1.59 3.22 -13.55
CA GLU A 22 0.43 2.33 -13.64
C GLU A 22 -0.30 2.48 -14.97
N TYR A 23 -0.42 3.71 -15.46
CA TYR A 23 -1.03 3.96 -16.77
C TYR A 23 -0.26 3.33 -17.95
N ASP A 24 1.00 2.94 -17.78
CA ASP A 24 1.83 2.28 -18.80
C ASP A 24 1.77 0.74 -18.71
N MET A 25 1.03 0.17 -17.73
CA MET A 25 0.94 -1.28 -17.56
C MET A 25 0.21 -1.97 -18.74
N PRO A 26 0.64 -3.20 -19.11
CA PRO A 26 -0.12 -4.04 -20.03
C PRO A 26 -1.43 -4.54 -19.39
N ASN A 27 -2.41 -4.92 -20.21
CA ASN A 27 -3.62 -5.57 -19.72
C ASN A 27 -3.32 -6.99 -19.21
N PRO A 28 -3.93 -7.45 -18.08
CA PRO A 28 -4.92 -6.72 -17.29
C PRO A 28 -4.30 -5.73 -16.29
N GLN A 29 -4.97 -4.59 -16.14
CA GLN A 29 -4.70 -3.60 -15.10
C GLN A 29 -5.06 -4.14 -13.70
N PRO A 30 -4.36 -3.70 -12.64
CA PRO A 30 -4.66 -4.13 -11.27
C PRO A 30 -6.05 -3.64 -10.82
N THR A 31 -6.74 -4.44 -10.02
CA THR A 31 -8.00 -4.02 -9.40
C THR A 31 -7.71 -3.25 -8.12
N ARG A 32 -8.34 -2.07 -7.96
CA ARG A 32 -8.06 -1.15 -6.85
C ARG A 32 -9.02 -1.29 -5.68
N ASP A 33 -10.21 -1.84 -5.91
CA ASP A 33 -11.29 -1.89 -4.93
C ASP A 33 -12.10 -3.19 -4.96
N GLU A 34 -11.72 -4.16 -5.78
CA GLU A 34 -12.31 -5.50 -5.79
C GLU A 34 -11.50 -6.43 -4.89
N VAL A 35 -12.18 -7.17 -4.03
CA VAL A 35 -11.59 -8.20 -3.15
C VAL A 35 -12.20 -9.56 -3.47
N PRO A 36 -11.53 -10.69 -3.16
CA PRO A 36 -12.12 -12.01 -3.38
C PRO A 36 -13.48 -12.14 -2.66
N GLY A 37 -14.52 -12.36 -3.46
CA GLY A 37 -15.87 -12.59 -3.00
C GLY A 37 -16.12 -14.03 -2.56
N SER A 38 -17.25 -14.23 -1.89
CA SER A 38 -17.66 -15.55 -1.39
C SER A 38 -17.93 -16.57 -2.51
N SER A 39 -18.20 -16.10 -3.71
CA SER A 39 -18.44 -16.90 -4.92
C SER A 39 -17.16 -17.29 -5.66
N GLY A 40 -15.98 -16.83 -5.22
CA GLY A 40 -14.71 -17.00 -5.93
C GLY A 40 -14.44 -15.96 -7.03
N HIS A 41 -15.40 -15.06 -7.29
CA HIS A 41 -15.23 -13.89 -8.16
C HIS A 41 -14.88 -12.64 -7.36
N GLY A 42 -14.29 -11.62 -8.00
CA GLY A 42 -14.06 -10.32 -7.38
C GLY A 42 -15.38 -9.63 -7.02
N GLU A 43 -15.47 -9.13 -5.79
CA GLU A 43 -16.57 -8.29 -5.32
C GLU A 43 -16.04 -6.92 -4.90
N THR A 44 -16.80 -5.87 -5.19
CA THR A 44 -16.50 -4.51 -4.72
C THR A 44 -16.41 -4.48 -3.20
N TYR A 45 -15.34 -3.88 -2.67
CA TYR A 45 -15.11 -3.70 -1.24
C TYR A 45 -16.27 -2.97 -0.56
N ARG A 46 -16.81 -3.58 0.50
CA ARG A 46 -17.91 -3.02 1.30
C ARG A 46 -17.37 -2.37 2.57
N ALA A 47 -17.45 -1.05 2.64
CA ALA A 47 -17.01 -0.28 3.80
C ALA A 47 -18.00 -0.40 4.97
N ALA A 48 -17.45 -0.38 6.20
CA ALA A 48 -18.24 -0.38 7.44
C ALA A 48 -18.20 0.96 8.19
N GLY A 49 -17.54 1.98 7.64
CA GLY A 49 -17.32 3.28 8.28
C GLY A 49 -16.24 3.28 9.36
N LYS A 50 -15.26 2.37 9.28
CA LYS A 50 -14.24 2.12 10.29
C LYS A 50 -13.28 3.29 10.49
N LEU A 51 -13.12 4.14 9.48
CA LEU A 51 -12.17 5.24 9.48
C LEU A 51 -12.83 6.62 9.46
N ARG A 52 -14.14 6.69 9.78
CA ARG A 52 -14.88 7.96 9.85
C ARG A 52 -14.15 9.00 10.72
N GLY A 53 -13.93 10.17 10.13
CA GLY A 53 -13.29 11.31 10.80
C GLY A 53 -11.77 11.18 10.96
N LYS A 54 -11.15 10.11 10.46
CA LYS A 54 -9.69 9.98 10.41
C LYS A 54 -9.13 10.79 9.23
N ARG A 55 -7.88 11.22 9.40
CA ARG A 55 -7.08 11.84 8.33
C ARG A 55 -5.83 10.99 8.16
N ALA A 56 -5.54 10.60 6.92
CA ALA A 56 -4.43 9.72 6.59
C ALA A 56 -3.49 10.40 5.60
N ILE A 57 -2.19 10.19 5.80
CA ILE A 57 -1.17 10.47 4.77
C ILE A 57 -0.72 9.13 4.23
N ILE A 58 -0.77 8.97 2.91
CA ILE A 58 -0.43 7.73 2.21
C ILE A 58 0.69 8.06 1.23
N THR A 59 1.86 7.50 1.46
CA THR A 59 3.04 7.65 0.61
C THR A 59 3.02 6.61 -0.50
N GLY A 60 3.39 6.97 -1.72
CA GLY A 60 3.22 6.10 -2.90
C GLY A 60 1.75 5.75 -3.16
N GLY A 61 0.85 6.68 -2.81
CA GLY A 61 -0.60 6.49 -2.92
C GLY A 61 -1.15 6.71 -4.33
N ASP A 62 -0.29 7.01 -5.30
CA ASP A 62 -0.59 7.23 -6.70
C ASP A 62 -0.92 5.93 -7.44
N SER A 63 -0.26 4.82 -7.07
CA SER A 63 -0.36 3.52 -7.76
C SER A 63 -0.37 2.32 -6.81
N GLY A 64 -0.69 1.14 -7.35
CA GLY A 64 -0.61 -0.17 -6.69
C GLY A 64 -1.29 -0.23 -5.32
N ILE A 65 -0.52 -0.66 -4.32
CA ILE A 65 -1.02 -0.88 -2.94
C ILE A 65 -1.43 0.45 -2.30
N GLY A 66 -0.66 1.52 -2.52
CA GLY A 66 -0.96 2.82 -1.93
C GLY A 66 -2.25 3.41 -2.52
N ALA A 67 -2.45 3.32 -3.83
CA ALA A 67 -3.69 3.78 -4.48
C ALA A 67 -4.92 3.03 -3.97
N SER A 68 -4.83 1.70 -3.89
CA SER A 68 -5.90 0.87 -3.33
C SER A 68 -6.17 1.25 -1.87
N THR A 69 -5.12 1.43 -1.07
CA THR A 69 -5.24 1.89 0.32
C THR A 69 -5.97 3.23 0.42
N ALA A 70 -5.61 4.21 -0.43
CA ALA A 70 -6.24 5.53 -0.44
C ALA A 70 -7.73 5.45 -0.79
N LEU A 71 -8.09 4.59 -1.74
CA LEU A 71 -9.47 4.36 -2.15
C LEU A 71 -10.30 3.67 -1.06
N LEU A 72 -9.77 2.61 -0.45
CA LEU A 72 -10.45 1.92 0.66
C LEU A 72 -10.58 2.83 1.89
N PHE A 73 -9.57 3.65 2.18
CA PHE A 73 -9.62 4.62 3.27
C PHE A 73 -10.72 5.65 3.08
N ALA A 74 -10.85 6.17 1.85
CA ALA A 74 -11.92 7.10 1.50
C ALA A 74 -13.30 6.45 1.65
N ARG A 75 -13.48 5.21 1.19
CA ARG A 75 -14.74 4.45 1.36
C ARG A 75 -15.10 4.23 2.83
N GLU A 76 -14.09 4.02 3.68
CA GLU A 76 -14.27 3.86 5.13
C GLU A 76 -14.51 5.20 5.87
N GLY A 77 -14.51 6.33 5.15
CA GLY A 77 -14.85 7.66 5.66
C GLY A 77 -13.66 8.47 6.16
N ALA A 78 -12.43 8.09 5.80
CA ALA A 78 -11.25 8.90 6.06
C ALA A 78 -11.07 9.99 4.98
N VAL A 79 -10.38 11.06 5.37
CA VAL A 79 -9.80 12.02 4.42
C VAL A 79 -8.36 11.59 4.15
N SER A 80 -7.99 11.47 2.88
CA SER A 80 -6.64 11.02 2.48
C SER A 80 -5.81 12.18 1.93
N THR A 81 -4.50 12.14 2.17
CA THR A 81 -3.50 12.94 1.48
C THR A 81 -2.51 11.97 0.86
N ILE A 82 -2.35 12.01 -0.47
CA ILE A 82 -1.40 11.16 -1.18
C ILE A 82 -0.11 11.94 -1.38
N ALA A 83 1.00 11.36 -0.94
CA ALA A 83 2.36 11.83 -1.24
C ALA A 83 2.99 10.91 -2.30
N TYR A 84 3.53 11.49 -3.37
CA TYR A 84 4.00 10.78 -4.56
C TYR A 84 5.12 11.57 -5.24
N LEU A 85 5.83 10.98 -6.20
CA LEU A 85 6.88 11.70 -6.92
C LEU A 85 6.27 12.60 -8.01
N PRO A 86 6.84 13.79 -8.29
CA PRO A 86 6.30 14.70 -9.32
C PRO A 86 6.06 14.04 -10.69
N GLU A 87 6.86 13.06 -11.06
CA GLU A 87 6.74 12.27 -12.30
C GLU A 87 5.52 11.34 -12.37
N GLU A 88 4.87 11.05 -11.23
CA GLU A 88 3.69 10.18 -11.06
C GLU A 88 2.37 10.97 -10.98
N GLU A 89 2.40 12.28 -11.29
CA GLU A 89 1.24 13.20 -11.18
C GLU A 89 -0.03 12.67 -11.83
N LYS A 90 0.07 12.00 -12.99
CA LYS A 90 -1.09 11.46 -13.68
C LYS A 90 -1.78 10.35 -12.87
N ASP A 91 -1.01 9.38 -12.36
CA ASP A 91 -1.52 8.27 -11.55
C ASP A 91 -2.13 8.80 -10.23
N ALA A 92 -1.48 9.80 -9.61
CA ALA A 92 -1.99 10.48 -8.43
C ALA A 92 -3.35 11.18 -8.67
N GLN A 93 -3.49 11.86 -9.81
CA GLN A 93 -4.73 12.53 -10.21
C GLN A 93 -5.85 11.52 -10.50
N ASP A 94 -5.53 10.41 -11.15
CA ASP A 94 -6.49 9.33 -11.43
C ASP A 94 -7.02 8.72 -10.11
N THR A 95 -6.12 8.44 -9.16
CA THR A 95 -6.51 7.96 -7.82
C THR A 95 -7.35 8.99 -7.07
N ARG A 96 -7.01 10.28 -7.14
CA ARG A 96 -7.82 11.35 -6.52
C ARG A 96 -9.21 11.43 -7.14
N ASN A 97 -9.31 11.38 -8.46
CA ASN A 97 -10.59 11.44 -9.17
C ASN A 97 -11.47 10.24 -8.78
N GLN A 98 -10.92 9.03 -8.73
CA GLN A 98 -11.64 7.85 -8.24
C GLN A 98 -12.14 8.04 -6.80
N ILE A 99 -11.33 8.61 -5.91
CA ILE A 99 -11.76 8.89 -4.53
C ILE A 99 -12.90 9.91 -4.51
N GLN A 100 -12.82 10.97 -5.30
CA GLN A 100 -13.82 12.04 -5.38
C GLN A 100 -15.14 11.53 -5.98
N ASP A 101 -15.09 10.70 -7.02
CA ASP A 101 -16.26 10.07 -7.63
C ASP A 101 -16.99 9.14 -6.65
N ASN A 102 -16.26 8.55 -5.71
CA ASN A 102 -16.81 7.75 -4.61
C ASN A 102 -17.24 8.62 -3.39
N GLY A 103 -17.25 9.95 -3.50
CA GLY A 103 -17.69 10.88 -2.45
C GLY A 103 -16.65 11.12 -1.34
N GLY A 104 -15.42 10.65 -1.50
CA GLY A 104 -14.31 10.86 -0.57
C GLY A 104 -13.59 12.19 -0.80
N THR A 105 -12.79 12.60 0.18
CA THR A 105 -11.90 13.77 0.05
C THR A 105 -10.45 13.29 -0.02
N CYS A 106 -9.74 13.71 -1.07
CA CYS A 106 -8.33 13.42 -1.25
C CYS A 106 -7.53 14.66 -1.67
N TYR A 107 -6.40 14.88 -0.99
CA TYR A 107 -5.41 15.91 -1.34
C TYR A 107 -4.16 15.25 -1.94
N LEU A 108 -3.43 15.99 -2.77
CA LEU A 108 -2.23 15.54 -3.46
C LEU A 108 -1.04 16.41 -3.04
N VAL A 109 0.08 15.77 -2.74
CA VAL A 109 1.35 16.45 -2.43
C VAL A 109 2.49 15.74 -3.15
N ALA A 110 3.01 16.34 -4.23
CA ALA A 110 4.18 15.84 -4.91
C ALA A 110 5.45 16.12 -4.06
N LEU A 111 6.13 15.09 -3.56
CA LEU A 111 7.34 15.20 -2.75
C LEU A 111 8.20 13.92 -2.77
N ASP A 112 9.52 14.09 -2.69
CA ASP A 112 10.48 12.98 -2.58
C ASP A 112 10.82 12.72 -1.10
N LEU A 113 10.30 11.62 -0.57
CA LEU A 113 10.44 11.22 0.84
C LEU A 113 11.89 10.88 1.22
N SER A 114 12.75 10.51 0.27
CA SER A 114 14.17 10.23 0.54
C SER A 114 14.93 11.47 1.03
N LYS A 115 14.33 12.66 0.86
CA LYS A 115 14.86 13.96 1.28
C LYS A 115 14.17 14.51 2.53
N CYS A 116 13.26 13.75 3.16
CA CYS A 116 12.45 14.21 4.29
C CYS A 116 12.86 13.49 5.58
N ASN A 117 13.34 14.25 6.58
CA ASN A 117 13.76 13.70 7.87
C ASN A 117 12.54 13.37 8.78
N GLN A 118 12.67 12.29 9.55
CA GLN A 118 11.64 11.52 10.27
C GLN A 118 10.64 12.30 11.15
N CYS A 119 9.40 11.77 11.21
CA CYS A 119 8.36 12.12 12.19
C CYS A 119 8.25 11.01 13.26
N LEU A 120 8.56 11.31 14.52
CA LEU A 120 8.18 10.48 15.68
C LEU A 120 7.36 11.34 16.64
N ALA A 121 6.05 11.10 16.71
CA ALA A 121 5.19 11.67 17.73
C ALA A 121 4.69 10.57 18.68
N LYS A 122 4.40 10.96 19.93
CA LYS A 122 3.84 10.07 20.96
C LYS A 122 2.35 9.81 20.67
N ASP A 123 1.84 8.65 21.07
CA ASP A 123 0.48 8.15 20.82
C ASP A 123 0.17 7.68 19.38
N ILE A 124 1.20 7.28 18.63
CA ILE A 124 1.07 6.67 17.29
C ILE A 124 1.38 5.17 17.37
N ARG A 125 0.48 4.33 16.84
CA ARG A 125 0.76 2.92 16.57
C ARG A 125 1.53 2.82 15.26
N VAL A 126 2.65 2.10 15.27
CA VAL A 126 3.50 1.89 14.09
C VAL A 126 3.50 0.40 13.79
N ASN A 127 3.06 0.01 12.61
CA ASN A 127 3.04 -1.38 12.18
C ASN A 127 3.53 -1.47 10.74
N ALA A 128 3.95 -2.66 10.32
CA ALA A 128 4.34 -2.96 8.96
C ALA A 128 3.35 -3.93 8.31
N VAL A 129 3.18 -3.82 6.99
CA VAL A 129 2.58 -4.87 6.17
C VAL A 129 3.67 -5.41 5.27
N ALA A 130 3.88 -6.72 5.29
CA ALA A 130 4.86 -7.43 4.49
C ALA A 130 4.12 -8.23 3.41
N PRO A 131 3.86 -7.64 2.24
CA PRO A 131 3.22 -8.33 1.14
C PRO A 131 4.13 -9.42 0.55
N GLY A 132 3.50 -10.44 -0.03
CA GLY A 132 4.16 -11.39 -0.92
C GLY A 132 4.15 -10.90 -2.37
N PRO A 133 4.00 -11.80 -3.36
CA PRO A 133 3.79 -11.42 -4.74
C PRO A 133 2.47 -10.64 -4.90
N VAL A 134 2.54 -9.38 -5.34
CA VAL A 134 1.38 -8.51 -5.60
C VAL A 134 1.50 -7.94 -7.01
N TRP A 135 0.44 -8.03 -7.80
CA TRP A 135 0.41 -7.49 -9.16
C TRP A 135 0.34 -5.96 -9.11
N THR A 136 1.46 -5.29 -9.41
CA THR A 136 1.61 -3.83 -9.37
C THR A 136 2.48 -3.37 -10.56
N PRO A 137 2.53 -2.07 -10.89
CA PRO A 137 3.35 -1.56 -12.01
C PRO A 137 4.84 -1.86 -11.90
N LEU A 138 5.32 -2.05 -10.67
CA LEU A 138 6.70 -2.44 -10.41
C LEU A 138 7.06 -3.74 -11.12
N ILE A 139 6.13 -4.71 -11.19
CA ILE A 139 6.39 -6.05 -11.72
C ILE A 139 6.75 -6.03 -13.21
N PRO A 140 5.88 -5.55 -14.12
CA PRO A 140 6.23 -5.48 -15.55
C PRO A 140 7.37 -4.50 -15.87
N SER A 141 7.66 -3.54 -14.97
CA SER A 141 8.77 -2.61 -15.15
C SER A 141 10.15 -3.17 -14.76
N THR A 142 10.19 -4.26 -13.98
CA THR A 142 11.43 -4.81 -13.43
C THR A 142 11.66 -6.29 -13.73
N MET A 143 10.64 -7.01 -14.19
CA MET A 143 10.68 -8.43 -14.49
C MET A 143 10.40 -8.71 -15.96
N ASP A 144 11.11 -9.68 -16.54
CA ASP A 144 10.80 -10.22 -17.87
C ASP A 144 9.58 -11.15 -17.85
N ASP A 145 9.12 -11.56 -19.03
CA ASP A 145 7.90 -12.37 -19.18
C ASP A 145 8.00 -13.72 -18.46
N GLU A 146 9.18 -14.38 -18.48
CA GLU A 146 9.40 -15.66 -17.79
C GLU A 146 9.32 -15.50 -16.26
N ALA A 147 9.91 -14.43 -15.72
CA ALA A 147 9.80 -14.13 -14.28
C ALA A 147 8.36 -13.76 -13.89
N GLN A 148 7.62 -13.06 -14.76
CA GLN A 148 6.21 -12.74 -14.53
C GLN A 148 5.32 -13.98 -14.51
N GLU A 149 5.52 -14.95 -15.40
CA GLU A 149 4.76 -16.21 -15.40
C GLU A 149 4.94 -17.02 -14.10
N ASN A 150 6.13 -16.93 -13.52
CA ASN A 150 6.48 -17.60 -12.26
C ASN A 150 6.18 -16.74 -11.01
N PHE A 151 5.63 -15.53 -11.18
CA PHE A 151 5.37 -14.59 -10.09
C PHE A 151 4.13 -15.00 -9.27
N THR A 152 4.33 -15.96 -8.36
CA THR A 152 3.23 -16.58 -7.61
C THR A 152 3.58 -16.89 -6.15
N SER A 153 2.58 -17.26 -5.37
CA SER A 153 2.66 -17.62 -3.95
C SER A 153 2.15 -19.06 -3.74
N PRO A 154 2.27 -19.65 -2.53
CA PRO A 154 1.64 -20.94 -2.22
C PRO A 154 0.12 -21.00 -2.49
N MET A 155 -0.57 -19.86 -2.54
CA MET A 155 -1.98 -19.77 -2.98
C MET A 155 -2.16 -19.85 -4.50
N GLY A 156 -1.10 -20.08 -5.27
CA GLY A 156 -1.14 -20.33 -6.71
C GLY A 156 -1.36 -19.10 -7.59
N ARG A 157 -1.43 -17.91 -7.00
CA ARG A 157 -1.51 -16.62 -7.72
C ARG A 157 -0.82 -15.49 -6.96
N PRO A 158 -0.46 -14.39 -7.64
CA PRO A 158 -0.19 -13.13 -6.97
C PRO A 158 -1.48 -12.56 -6.35
N ALA A 159 -1.31 -11.76 -5.30
CA ALA A 159 -2.38 -10.96 -4.73
C ALA A 159 -2.66 -9.72 -5.59
N GLN A 160 -3.89 -9.21 -5.51
CA GLN A 160 -4.23 -7.88 -6.00
C GLN A 160 -3.90 -6.83 -4.94
N PRO A 161 -3.59 -5.58 -5.33
CA PRO A 161 -3.27 -4.51 -4.38
C PRO A 161 -4.36 -4.25 -3.32
N SER A 162 -5.63 -4.40 -3.70
CA SER A 162 -6.79 -4.31 -2.81
C SER A 162 -6.73 -5.30 -1.63
N GLU A 163 -6.23 -6.51 -1.86
CA GLU A 163 -6.11 -7.54 -0.82
C GLU A 163 -5.14 -7.09 0.28
N ILE A 164 -4.07 -6.39 -0.09
CA ILE A 164 -3.11 -5.80 0.86
C ILE A 164 -3.68 -4.57 1.56
N ALA A 165 -4.41 -3.72 0.82
CA ALA A 165 -5.04 -2.53 1.36
C ALA A 165 -6.00 -2.84 2.53
N THR A 166 -6.69 -3.98 2.50
CA THR A 166 -7.54 -4.40 3.64
C THR A 166 -6.75 -4.62 4.94
N CYS A 167 -5.52 -5.17 4.86
CA CYS A 167 -4.62 -5.31 6.01
C CYS A 167 -4.26 -3.92 6.59
N VAL A 168 -4.05 -2.92 5.72
CA VAL A 168 -3.75 -1.55 6.12
C VAL A 168 -4.95 -0.87 6.78
N VAL A 169 -6.17 -1.06 6.25
CA VAL A 169 -7.41 -0.56 6.88
C VAL A 169 -7.55 -1.10 8.30
N PHE A 170 -7.35 -2.41 8.49
CA PHE A 170 -7.39 -3.03 9.81
C PHE A 170 -6.38 -2.37 10.76
N LEU A 171 -5.11 -2.23 10.33
CA LEU A 171 -4.05 -1.61 11.13
C LEU A 171 -4.31 -0.13 11.44
N ALA A 172 -5.02 0.60 10.60
CA ALA A 172 -5.40 2.00 10.84
C ALA A 172 -6.65 2.13 11.74
N SER A 173 -7.51 1.11 11.76
CA SER A 173 -8.78 1.13 12.49
C SER A 173 -8.62 0.95 14.02
N PRO A 174 -9.66 1.28 14.81
CA PRO A 174 -9.70 0.95 16.24
C PRO A 174 -9.66 -0.56 16.54
N ASP A 175 -10.02 -1.41 15.57
CA ASP A 175 -10.01 -2.87 15.71
C ASP A 175 -8.60 -3.40 16.05
N SER A 176 -7.56 -2.65 15.69
CA SER A 176 -6.16 -2.96 15.97
C SER A 176 -5.56 -2.10 17.09
N SER A 177 -6.39 -1.58 18.00
CA SER A 177 -5.96 -0.66 19.08
C SER A 177 -4.86 -1.21 19.99
N CYS A 178 -4.73 -2.52 20.14
CA CYS A 178 -3.65 -3.17 20.90
C CYS A 178 -2.47 -3.66 20.03
N ILE A 179 -2.45 -3.35 18.73
CA ILE A 179 -1.44 -3.82 17.77
C ILE A 179 -0.51 -2.65 17.40
N SER A 180 0.73 -2.72 17.89
CA SER A 180 1.82 -1.81 17.57
C SER A 180 3.15 -2.57 17.56
N GLY A 181 4.06 -2.16 16.69
CA GLY A 181 5.36 -2.80 16.45
C GLY A 181 5.27 -4.15 15.74
N GLN A 182 4.11 -4.49 15.16
CA GLN A 182 3.88 -5.79 14.54
C GLN A 182 4.01 -5.71 13.02
N THR A 183 4.29 -6.86 12.41
CA THR A 183 4.28 -7.04 10.95
C THR A 183 3.14 -7.98 10.59
N ILE A 184 2.23 -7.52 9.73
CA ILE A 184 1.22 -8.40 9.13
C ILE A 184 1.75 -8.92 7.80
N HIS A 185 1.92 -10.24 7.70
CA HIS A 185 2.33 -10.91 6.48
C HIS A 185 1.10 -11.26 5.62
N CYS A 186 0.84 -10.45 4.60
CA CYS A 186 -0.21 -10.70 3.61
C CYS A 186 0.46 -11.27 2.33
N ASN A 187 0.98 -12.51 2.43
CA ASN A 187 1.98 -13.05 1.49
C ASN A 187 1.60 -14.34 0.74
N GLY A 188 0.31 -14.71 0.76
CA GLY A 188 -0.18 -15.86 0.00
C GLY A 188 0.27 -17.23 0.54
N GLY A 189 0.52 -17.33 1.85
CA GLY A 189 0.79 -18.60 2.53
C GLY A 189 2.27 -18.96 2.70
N THR A 190 3.19 -18.05 2.36
CA THR A 190 4.62 -18.25 2.58
C THR A 190 4.94 -18.21 4.06
N VAL A 191 5.48 -19.30 4.60
CA VAL A 191 5.91 -19.39 6.00
C VAL A 191 7.22 -18.63 6.18
N VAL A 192 7.19 -17.62 7.06
CA VAL A 192 8.33 -16.72 7.32
C VAL A 192 8.76 -16.68 8.78
N ASN A 193 8.26 -17.61 9.61
CA ASN A 193 8.56 -17.71 11.03
C ASN A 193 8.39 -16.37 11.78
N GLY A 194 7.22 -15.75 11.58
CA GLY A 194 6.86 -14.44 12.13
C GLY A 194 6.70 -14.39 13.64
#